data_AF-A0AAW5WFG0-F1
#
_entry.id   AF-A0AAW5WFG0-F1
#
_cell.length_a   1.000
_cell.length_b   1.000
_cell.length_c   1.000
_cell.angle_alpha   90.00
_cell.angle_beta   90.00
_cell.angle_gamma   90.00
#
_symmetry.space_group_name_H-M   'P 1'
#
loop_
_entity.id
_entity.type
_entity.pdbx_description
1 polymer ?
#
loop_
_entity_poly.entity_id
_entity_poly.type
_entity_poly.pdbx_seq_one_letter_code
_entity_poly.pdbx_strand_id
1 'polypeptide(L)'
;MGIFDFFKKTEAQKTTEKTKGDACLGVLGFFPMKEKRELLIATTLEGSLTVGDRLQFCNPDQGMDALETVVVKKLTCQNKDVESLRDEELVYLEIDMLPSLAKLKKGSVLYSPGVDEKKRLSSYAYALYRTFVTIQEGKVSDEDYQNLSLDDSIEILQAFLWDCRQKPKSEESNQENTRKSERLAEIVKDKLLEADSIYAVYSENTGEPYLFSTTYDRGDEGYLCTDPMIMLFTPRWYHQYKEAIENQFKVVKRIENTEDKKGIENFLGTAFYLNGALGAFFNTKEVSISSSILVQKPDFSGLPEIQVPVMNPDIVRWMLLMGQMDRPTTEEEELIYKLYYKFFSMAMPKAKFLLPINASSGFPEPSQESNAHVLEESATFNLPTREGKNGRNSVSVFTDWKRLRMVFDENWSAMIENAGGMIEIFDYAINQTEYYKAGVYVSDKAFKEMQQFSEELEGRAKG
;
A
#
# COMPACT_ATOMS: atom_id res chain seq x y z
N MET A 1 -12.63 11.55 -1.07
CA MET A 1 -12.73 12.77 -0.24
C MET A 1 -11.55 12.75 0.71
N GLY A 2 -10.65 13.70 0.56
CA GLY A 2 -9.49 13.82 1.45
C GLY A 2 -9.87 14.52 2.75
N ILE A 3 -9.04 14.40 3.79
CA ILE A 3 -9.22 15.09 5.08
C ILE A 3 -9.34 16.62 4.91
N PHE A 4 -8.83 17.15 3.79
CA PHE A 4 -8.86 18.57 3.42
C PHE A 4 -10.12 19.04 2.70
N ASP A 5 -10.99 18.13 2.25
CA ASP A 5 -12.36 18.51 1.86
C ASP A 5 -13.17 18.98 3.08
N PHE A 6 -12.79 18.57 4.30
CA PHE A 6 -13.41 19.02 5.55
C PHE A 6 -12.93 20.40 6.04
N PHE A 7 -11.73 20.84 5.63
CA PHE A 7 -11.24 22.19 5.94
C PHE A 7 -11.91 23.29 5.09
N LYS A 8 -12.70 22.93 4.07
CA LYS A 8 -13.63 23.84 3.42
C LYS A 8 -14.82 24.06 4.36
N LYS A 9 -14.78 25.15 5.14
CA LYS A 9 -15.90 25.62 5.96
C LYS A 9 -17.20 25.57 5.14
N THR A 10 -18.07 24.63 5.48
CA THR A 10 -19.46 24.68 5.04
C THR A 10 -20.24 25.25 6.21
N GLU A 11 -20.77 26.46 6.06
CA GLU A 11 -21.67 27.05 7.05
C GLU A 11 -22.94 26.20 7.14
N ALA A 12 -23.04 25.36 8.17
CA ALA A 12 -24.26 24.64 8.48
C ALA A 12 -25.15 25.49 9.40
N GLN A 13 -26.39 25.73 8.94
CA GLN A 13 -27.43 26.43 9.70
C GLN A 13 -27.80 25.65 10.98
N LYS A 14 -27.79 26.35 12.11
CA LYS A 14 -28.20 25.85 13.43
C LYS A 14 -29.71 25.57 13.45
N THR A 15 -30.08 24.35 13.81
CA THR A 15 -31.40 24.03 14.39
C THR A 15 -31.21 23.76 15.88
N THR A 16 -32.07 24.38 16.67
CA THR A 16 -31.99 24.48 18.13
C THR A 16 -32.50 23.18 18.77
N GLU A 17 -31.59 22.36 19.31
CA GLU A 17 -31.91 21.31 20.28
C GLU A 17 -31.09 21.48 21.56
N LYS A 18 -31.70 21.11 22.69
CA LYS A 18 -31.24 21.36 24.06
C LYS A 18 -29.81 20.85 24.31
N THR A 19 -29.00 21.73 24.90
CA THR A 19 -27.63 21.59 25.43
C THR A 19 -27.12 20.17 25.68
N LYS A 20 -26.63 19.51 24.61
CA LYS A 20 -25.48 18.61 24.70
C LYS A 20 -24.23 19.48 24.54
N GLY A 21 -23.20 19.26 25.35
CA GLY A 21 -21.91 19.95 25.17
C GLY A 21 -21.38 19.70 23.76
N ASP A 22 -20.71 20.68 23.17
CA ASP A 22 -20.16 20.62 21.81
C ASP A 22 -18.62 20.60 21.78
N ALA A 23 -17.97 20.55 22.94
CA ALA A 23 -16.51 20.53 23.06
C ALA A 23 -15.93 19.26 22.42
N CYS A 24 -14.96 19.45 21.55
CA CYS A 24 -14.16 18.38 20.95
C CYS A 24 -12.70 18.84 20.94
N LEU A 25 -11.84 18.09 21.61
CA LEU A 25 -10.45 18.46 21.86
C LEU A 25 -9.50 17.39 21.37
N GLY A 26 -8.53 17.80 20.58
CA GLY A 26 -7.44 16.95 20.12
C GLY A 26 -6.19 17.12 21.00
N VAL A 27 -5.65 16.02 21.50
CA VAL A 27 -4.50 16.01 22.42
C VAL A 27 -3.19 16.24 21.68
N LEU A 28 -2.45 17.26 22.08
CA LEU A 28 -1.13 17.63 21.54
C LEU A 28 0.02 17.07 22.39
N GLY A 29 -0.22 16.87 23.68
CA GLY A 29 0.76 16.37 24.64
C GLY A 29 0.21 16.41 26.06
N PHE A 30 0.91 15.78 27.00
CA PHE A 30 0.46 15.70 28.38
C PHE A 30 1.63 15.52 29.34
N PHE A 31 1.46 16.00 30.58
CA PHE A 31 2.49 16.05 31.60
C PHE A 31 1.92 15.64 32.96
N PRO A 32 2.40 14.52 33.55
CA PRO A 32 1.91 14.07 34.85
C PRO A 32 2.41 14.96 35.99
N MET A 33 1.49 15.51 36.79
CA MET A 33 1.78 16.31 37.97
C MET A 33 1.73 15.44 39.23
N LYS A 34 2.82 14.71 39.49
CA LYS A 34 2.90 13.67 40.54
C LYS A 34 2.47 14.16 41.94
N GLU A 35 2.80 15.40 42.29
CA GLU A 35 2.48 15.97 43.60
C GLU A 35 0.97 16.13 43.82
N LYS A 36 0.23 16.50 42.76
CA LYS A 36 -1.22 16.71 42.79
C LYS A 36 -2.03 15.47 42.41
N ARG A 37 -1.37 14.43 41.88
CA ARG A 37 -2.02 13.27 41.24
C ARG A 37 -2.98 13.68 40.12
N GLU A 38 -2.54 14.67 39.35
CA GLU A 38 -3.29 15.24 38.23
C GLU A 38 -2.47 15.14 36.95
N LEU A 39 -3.15 15.32 35.82
CA LEU A 39 -2.55 15.35 34.50
C LEU A 39 -2.83 16.70 33.85
N LEU A 40 -1.77 17.37 33.39
CA LEU A 40 -1.88 18.56 32.55
C LEU A 40 -1.87 18.11 31.09
N ILE A 41 -2.92 18.43 30.33
CA ILE A 41 -3.04 18.04 28.92
C ILE A 41 -3.06 19.31 28.06
N ALA A 42 -2.18 19.37 27.07
CA ALA A 42 -2.20 20.38 26.02
C ALA A 42 -3.11 19.90 24.87
N THR A 43 -4.05 20.75 24.45
CA THR A 43 -5.07 20.39 23.46
C THR A 43 -5.40 21.53 22.50
N THR A 44 -5.96 21.20 21.34
CA THR A 44 -6.77 22.13 20.52
C THR A 44 -8.24 21.96 20.90
N LEU A 45 -9.01 23.04 21.02
CA LEU A 45 -10.44 23.02 21.34
C LEU A 45 -11.27 23.50 20.14
N GLU A 46 -12.26 22.70 19.73
CA GLU A 46 -13.38 23.13 18.89
C GLU A 46 -14.69 23.00 19.68
N GLY A 47 -15.52 24.04 19.68
CA GLY A 47 -16.71 24.14 20.55
C GLY A 47 -16.41 24.87 21.85
N SER A 48 -17.30 24.72 22.83
CA SER A 48 -17.29 25.47 24.10
C SER A 48 -16.98 24.55 25.26
N LEU A 49 -16.07 24.95 26.15
CA LEU A 49 -15.65 24.18 27.32
C LEU A 49 -15.62 25.04 28.59
N THR A 50 -16.12 24.52 29.70
CA THR A 50 -16.16 25.17 31.01
C THR A 50 -15.49 24.29 32.07
N VAL A 51 -14.90 24.90 33.09
CA VAL A 51 -14.43 24.18 34.28
C VAL A 51 -15.59 23.41 34.91
N GLY A 52 -15.36 22.15 35.27
CA GLY A 52 -16.37 21.22 35.77
C GLY A 52 -17.06 20.38 34.69
N ASP A 53 -16.84 20.66 33.41
CA ASP A 53 -17.38 19.86 32.32
C ASP A 53 -16.85 18.42 32.36
N ARG A 54 -17.72 17.49 31.99
CA ARG A 54 -17.40 16.06 31.85
C ARG A 54 -17.12 15.73 30.39
N LEU A 55 -15.93 15.22 30.14
CA LEU A 55 -15.48 14.82 28.80
C LEU A 55 -15.24 13.32 28.76
N GLN A 56 -15.63 12.69 27.66
CA GLN A 56 -15.21 11.33 27.33
C GLN A 56 -13.90 11.39 26.57
N PHE A 57 -13.04 10.37 26.67
CA PHE A 57 -11.87 10.26 25.78
C PHE A 57 -11.89 8.98 24.97
N CYS A 58 -11.38 9.04 23.74
CA CYS A 58 -11.11 7.87 22.90
C CYS A 58 -9.78 8.02 22.15
N ASN A 59 -9.32 6.92 21.56
CA ASN A 59 -8.18 6.85 20.65
C ASN A 59 -8.71 6.47 19.27
N PRO A 60 -8.96 7.44 18.37
CA PRO A 60 -9.61 7.18 17.09
C PRO A 60 -8.93 6.12 16.22
N ASP A 61 -7.61 5.95 16.33
CA ASP A 61 -6.88 4.88 15.66
C ASP A 61 -7.23 3.46 16.15
N GLN A 62 -7.73 3.34 17.39
CA GLN A 62 -8.16 2.11 18.04
C GLN A 62 -9.68 1.92 18.06
N GLY A 63 -10.43 2.92 17.61
CA GLY A 63 -11.89 2.94 17.60
C GLY A 63 -12.50 4.17 18.26
N MET A 64 -13.82 4.28 18.15
CA MET A 64 -14.57 5.47 18.57
C MET A 64 -15.28 5.33 19.92
N ASP A 65 -15.12 4.18 20.57
CA ASP A 65 -15.71 3.93 21.87
C ASP A 65 -15.01 4.77 22.95
N ALA A 66 -15.80 5.29 23.88
CA ALA A 66 -15.27 6.02 25.03
C ALA A 66 -14.48 5.07 25.93
N LEU A 67 -13.24 5.45 26.24
CA LEU A 67 -12.34 4.72 27.12
C LEU A 67 -12.49 5.12 28.59
N GLU A 68 -12.85 6.37 28.85
CA GLU A 68 -13.09 6.92 30.20
C GLU A 68 -13.90 8.22 30.13
N THR A 69 -14.47 8.63 31.27
CA THR A 69 -14.95 10.00 31.48
C THR A 69 -14.10 10.76 32.49
N VAL A 70 -13.66 11.97 32.13
CA VAL A 70 -12.84 12.86 32.96
C VAL A 70 -13.59 14.15 33.28
N VAL A 71 -13.21 14.81 34.37
CA VAL A 71 -13.76 16.11 34.79
C VAL A 71 -12.68 17.16 34.65
N VAL A 72 -12.98 18.27 33.97
CA VAL A 72 -12.07 19.41 33.84
C VAL A 72 -11.99 20.13 35.18
N LYS A 73 -10.83 20.09 35.84
CA LYS A 73 -10.62 20.82 37.11
C LYS A 73 -10.19 22.26 36.90
N LYS A 74 -9.44 22.49 35.83
CA LYS A 74 -8.84 23.79 35.55
C LYS A 74 -8.63 23.96 34.05
N LEU A 75 -8.84 25.17 33.58
CA LEU A 75 -8.52 25.60 32.22
C LEU A 75 -7.52 26.74 32.27
N THR A 76 -6.49 26.64 31.43
CA THR A 76 -5.51 27.69 31.23
C THR A 76 -5.34 27.96 29.73
N CYS A 77 -5.49 29.22 29.33
CA CYS A 77 -5.26 29.69 27.96
C CYS A 77 -4.42 30.97 28.02
N GLN A 78 -3.44 31.12 27.12
CA GLN A 78 -2.52 32.27 27.10
C GLN A 78 -1.89 32.60 28.47
N ASN A 79 -1.50 31.57 29.21
CA ASN A 79 -0.94 31.65 30.56
C ASN A 79 -1.86 32.29 31.61
N LYS A 80 -3.18 32.27 31.39
CA LYS A 80 -4.19 32.75 32.34
C LYS A 80 -5.22 31.67 32.63
N ASP A 81 -5.59 31.59 33.89
CA ASP A 81 -6.67 30.73 34.34
C ASP A 81 -8.02 31.33 33.94
N VAL A 82 -8.90 30.50 33.39
CA VAL A 82 -10.18 30.91 32.81
C VAL A 82 -11.26 29.91 33.21
N GLU A 83 -12.50 30.40 33.36
CA GLU A 83 -13.64 29.54 33.71
C GLU A 83 -14.25 28.86 32.48
N SER A 84 -14.20 29.52 31.32
CA SER A 84 -14.77 29.00 30.07
C SER A 84 -13.98 29.46 28.85
N LEU A 85 -13.93 28.62 27.83
CA LEU A 85 -13.27 28.87 26.56
C LEU A 85 -14.16 28.43 25.39
N ARG A 86 -13.87 28.98 24.22
CA ARG A 86 -14.53 28.59 22.98
C ARG A 86 -13.55 28.69 21.83
N ASP A 87 -13.46 27.61 21.04
CA ASP A 87 -12.71 27.56 19.78
C ASP A 87 -11.26 28.09 19.93
N GLU A 88 -10.36 27.29 20.51
CA GLU A 88 -9.01 27.71 20.87
C GLU A 88 -7.93 26.79 20.30
N GLU A 89 -6.85 27.39 19.85
CA GLU A 89 -5.75 26.68 19.19
C GLU A 89 -4.82 25.94 20.15
N LEU A 90 -4.73 26.40 21.40
CA LEU A 90 -3.92 25.79 22.44
C LEU A 90 -4.54 26.08 23.81
N VAL A 91 -5.06 25.03 24.44
CA VAL A 91 -5.64 25.06 25.77
C VAL A 91 -4.97 24.00 26.62
N TYR A 92 -4.68 24.37 27.87
CA TYR A 92 -4.23 23.44 28.88
C TYR A 92 -5.38 23.11 29.83
N LEU A 93 -5.57 21.82 30.08
CA LEU A 93 -6.56 21.32 31.02
C LEU A 93 -5.89 20.47 32.10
N GLU A 94 -6.28 20.71 33.35
CA GLU A 94 -5.90 19.86 34.48
C GLU A 94 -7.06 18.90 34.77
N ILE A 95 -6.76 17.60 34.83
CA ILE A 95 -7.71 16.54 35.18
C ILE A 95 -7.10 15.59 36.21
N ASP A 96 -7.94 14.81 36.91
CA ASP A 96 -7.46 13.75 37.79
C ASP A 96 -6.70 12.66 37.01
N MET A 97 -5.63 12.15 37.63
CA MET A 97 -4.91 11.00 37.08
C MET A 97 -5.71 9.71 37.34
N LEU A 98 -6.30 9.15 36.28
CA LEU A 98 -7.02 7.88 36.29
C LEU A 98 -6.19 6.75 35.65
N PRO A 99 -6.33 5.48 36.06
CA PRO A 99 -5.56 4.37 35.48
C PRO A 99 -5.76 4.20 33.97
N SER A 100 -6.98 4.46 33.47
CA SER A 100 -7.35 4.40 32.06
C SER A 100 -6.56 5.39 31.18
N LEU A 101 -6.08 6.50 31.75
CA LEU A 101 -5.25 7.49 31.06
C LEU A 101 -3.84 6.99 30.72
N ALA A 102 -3.46 5.78 31.16
CA ALA A 102 -2.27 5.11 30.64
C ALA A 102 -2.33 4.85 29.11
N LYS A 103 -3.54 4.88 28.52
CA LYS A 103 -3.76 4.77 27.08
C LYS A 103 -3.78 6.12 26.35
N LEU A 104 -3.69 7.24 27.08
CA LEU A 104 -3.69 8.57 26.48
C LEU A 104 -2.42 8.75 25.65
N LYS A 105 -2.56 9.31 24.45
CA LYS A 105 -1.45 9.61 23.55
C LYS A 105 -1.69 10.91 22.78
N LYS A 106 -0.68 11.39 22.08
CA LYS A 106 -0.84 12.48 21.11
C LYS A 106 -1.79 12.00 20.00
N GLY A 107 -2.78 12.82 19.67
CA GLY A 107 -3.90 12.45 18.79
C GLY A 107 -5.14 11.93 19.53
N SER A 108 -5.08 11.51 20.80
CA SER A 108 -6.30 11.17 21.55
C SER A 108 -7.31 12.31 21.51
N VAL A 109 -8.61 12.00 21.58
CA VAL A 109 -9.68 12.99 21.50
C VAL A 109 -10.49 12.99 22.79
N LEU A 110 -10.61 14.15 23.42
CA LEU A 110 -11.51 14.42 24.55
C LEU A 110 -12.75 15.12 24.00
N TYR A 111 -13.96 14.68 24.35
CA TYR A 111 -15.18 15.23 23.75
C TYR A 111 -16.38 15.20 24.69
N SER A 112 -17.30 16.13 24.49
CA SER A 112 -18.59 16.14 25.19
C SER A 112 -19.47 14.97 24.72
N PRO A 113 -20.25 14.33 25.61
CA PRO A 113 -21.15 13.26 25.22
C PRO A 113 -22.11 13.67 24.08
N GLY A 114 -22.10 12.90 23.00
CA GLY A 114 -22.95 13.13 21.83
C GLY A 114 -22.34 13.96 20.70
N VAL A 115 -21.07 14.35 20.81
CA VAL A 115 -20.29 14.83 19.65
C VAL A 115 -20.17 13.73 18.60
N ASP A 116 -20.44 14.06 17.35
CA ASP A 116 -20.44 13.10 16.26
C ASP A 116 -19.03 12.58 15.93
N GLU A 117 -18.98 11.40 15.32
CA GLU A 117 -17.73 10.75 14.95
C GLU A 117 -16.88 11.55 13.97
N LYS A 118 -17.51 12.22 13.01
CA LYS A 118 -16.80 13.00 12.00
C LYS A 118 -16.09 14.20 12.63
N LYS A 119 -16.70 14.88 13.59
CA LYS A 119 -16.04 15.94 14.37
C LYS A 119 -14.86 15.39 15.17
N ARG A 120 -15.01 14.23 15.82
CA ARG A 120 -13.91 13.58 16.57
C ARG A 120 -12.73 13.22 15.67
N LEU A 121 -12.99 12.66 14.50
CA LEU A 121 -11.96 12.36 13.49
C LEU A 121 -11.23 13.62 13.00
N SER A 122 -11.98 14.70 12.78
CA SER A 122 -11.42 15.99 12.41
C SER A 122 -10.46 16.51 13.49
N SER A 123 -10.86 16.46 14.76
CA SER A 123 -10.00 16.85 15.88
C SER A 123 -8.76 15.96 16.04
N TYR A 124 -8.89 14.65 15.83
CA TYR A 124 -7.77 13.70 15.82
C TYR A 124 -6.73 14.03 14.76
N ALA A 125 -7.17 14.14 13.50
CA ALA A 125 -6.28 14.45 12.39
C ALA A 125 -5.61 15.82 12.55
N TYR A 126 -6.36 16.80 13.04
CA TYR A 126 -5.83 18.12 13.30
C TYR A 126 -4.80 18.14 14.44
N ALA A 127 -5.01 17.35 15.49
CA ALA A 127 -4.03 17.20 16.57
C ALA A 127 -2.74 16.54 16.10
N LEU A 128 -2.82 15.51 15.25
CA LEU A 128 -1.64 14.90 14.64
C LEU A 128 -0.90 15.89 13.73
N TYR A 129 -1.62 16.64 12.90
CA TYR A 129 -1.04 17.70 12.07
C TYR A 129 -0.33 18.77 12.92
N ARG A 130 -0.99 19.31 13.94
CA ARG A 130 -0.38 20.32 14.82
C ARG A 130 0.86 19.78 15.51
N THR A 131 0.73 18.61 16.13
CA THR A 131 1.82 18.00 16.90
C THR A 131 3.02 17.70 16.01
N PHE A 132 2.83 16.87 15.00
CA PHE A 132 3.95 16.26 14.27
C PHE A 132 4.42 17.11 13.10
N VAL A 133 3.53 17.85 12.43
CA VAL A 133 3.89 18.66 11.26
C VAL A 133 4.22 20.09 11.66
N THR A 134 3.44 20.71 12.53
CA THR A 134 3.62 22.14 12.88
C THR A 134 4.60 22.34 14.03
N ILE A 135 4.43 21.64 15.15
CA ILE A 135 5.23 21.83 16.37
C ILE A 135 6.55 21.08 16.27
N GLN A 136 6.53 19.83 15.81
CA GLN A 136 7.73 18.99 15.70
C GLN A 136 8.37 19.03 14.29
N GLU A 137 7.80 19.77 13.35
CA GLU A 137 8.38 20.01 12.01
C GLU A 137 8.72 18.73 11.21
N GLY A 138 7.91 17.69 11.35
CA GLY A 138 8.07 16.38 10.70
C GLY A 138 9.09 15.46 11.40
N LYS A 139 9.57 15.81 12.59
CA LYS A 139 10.48 14.99 13.39
C LYS A 139 9.67 14.15 14.38
N VAL A 140 9.93 12.86 14.42
CA VAL A 140 9.29 11.93 15.38
C VAL A 140 10.35 11.47 16.37
N SER A 141 10.10 11.69 17.66
CA SER A 141 10.97 11.23 18.75
C SER A 141 10.86 9.71 18.95
N ASP A 142 11.81 9.08 19.65
CA ASP A 142 11.74 7.64 19.94
C ASP A 142 10.50 7.29 20.78
N GLU A 143 10.14 8.13 21.76
CA GLU A 143 8.92 7.95 22.55
C GLU A 143 7.66 8.04 21.68
N ASP A 144 7.61 9.01 20.78
CA ASP A 144 6.49 9.13 19.84
C ASP A 144 6.43 7.92 18.90
N TYR A 145 7.56 7.51 18.33
CA TYR A 145 7.67 6.36 17.44
C TYR A 145 7.11 5.07 18.08
N GLN A 146 7.39 4.84 19.37
CA GLN A 146 6.86 3.67 20.08
C GLN A 146 5.33 3.72 20.25
N ASN A 147 4.76 4.92 20.45
CA ASN A 147 3.34 5.10 20.74
C ASN A 147 2.44 5.26 19.50
N LEU A 148 3.03 5.58 18.35
CA LEU A 148 2.30 5.73 17.08
C LEU A 148 1.82 4.37 16.56
N SER A 149 0.55 4.32 16.16
CA SER A 149 0.00 3.21 15.38
C SER A 149 0.27 3.39 13.87
N LEU A 150 -0.09 2.37 13.08
CA LEU A 150 -0.07 2.46 11.62
C LEU A 150 -0.99 3.59 11.12
N ASP A 151 -2.19 3.71 11.68
CA ASP A 151 -3.14 4.78 11.34
C ASP A 151 -2.58 6.16 11.66
N ASP A 152 -2.01 6.37 12.85
CA ASP A 152 -1.39 7.66 13.20
C ASP A 152 -0.28 8.02 12.20
N SER A 153 0.57 7.04 11.87
CA SER A 153 1.73 7.23 11.00
C SER A 153 1.32 7.62 9.57
N ILE A 154 0.26 7.00 9.04
CA ILE A 154 -0.29 7.33 7.72
C ILE A 154 -0.91 8.74 7.73
N GLU A 155 -1.67 9.09 8.76
CA GLU A 155 -2.29 10.41 8.89
C GLU A 155 -1.23 11.53 9.01
N ILE A 156 -0.15 11.29 9.78
CA ILE A 156 0.98 12.21 9.90
C ILE A 156 1.68 12.39 8.55
N LEU A 157 1.99 11.30 7.83
CA LEU A 157 2.62 11.38 6.52
C LEU A 157 1.73 12.13 5.52
N GLN A 158 0.43 11.84 5.50
CA GLN A 158 -0.54 12.55 4.65
C GLN A 158 -0.54 14.06 4.94
N ALA A 159 -0.60 14.42 6.22
CA ALA A 159 -0.63 15.81 6.65
C ALA A 159 0.68 16.54 6.32
N PHE A 160 1.83 15.86 6.48
CA PHE A 160 3.14 16.40 6.12
C PHE A 160 3.27 16.65 4.62
N LEU A 161 2.88 15.68 3.79
CA LEU A 161 2.90 15.80 2.33
C LEU A 161 1.96 16.91 1.85
N TRP A 162 0.80 17.07 2.49
CA TRP A 162 -0.10 18.18 2.20
C TRP A 162 0.52 19.53 2.55
N ASP A 163 1.13 19.69 3.74
CA ASP A 163 1.78 20.96 4.15
C ASP A 163 2.91 21.35 3.19
N CYS A 164 3.68 20.37 2.72
CA CYS A 164 4.74 20.57 1.73
C CYS A 164 4.20 21.11 0.40
N ARG A 165 3.00 20.70 -0.03
CA ARG A 165 2.39 21.18 -1.28
C ARG A 165 1.84 22.62 -1.19
N GLN A 166 1.48 23.09 0.01
CA GLN A 166 0.87 24.41 0.18
C GLN A 166 1.88 25.56 0.17
N LYS A 167 3.14 25.29 0.53
CA LYS A 167 4.15 26.32 0.75
C LYS A 167 5.18 26.26 -0.38
N PRO A 168 5.32 27.29 -1.24
CA PRO A 168 6.48 27.37 -2.13
C PRO A 168 7.75 27.48 -1.28
N LYS A 169 8.69 26.55 -1.44
CA LYS A 169 9.93 26.52 -0.65
C LYS A 169 11.18 26.55 -1.53
N SER A 170 12.30 26.94 -0.92
CA SER A 170 13.62 26.87 -1.53
C SER A 170 14.04 25.43 -1.82
N GLU A 171 15.02 25.24 -2.70
CA GLU A 171 15.55 23.92 -3.04
C GLU A 171 16.12 23.17 -1.83
N GLU A 172 16.84 23.86 -0.94
CA GLU A 172 17.37 23.29 0.31
C GLU A 172 16.24 22.80 1.23
N SER A 173 15.15 23.56 1.33
CA SER A 173 13.98 23.15 2.11
C SER A 173 13.23 21.98 1.47
N ASN A 174 13.26 21.87 0.14
CA ASN A 174 12.72 20.70 -0.57
C ASN A 174 13.54 19.44 -0.26
N GLN A 175 14.87 19.52 -0.26
CA GLN A 175 15.72 18.37 0.10
C GLN A 175 15.52 17.93 1.56
N GLU A 176 15.41 18.87 2.49
CA GLU A 176 15.11 18.56 3.89
C GLU A 176 13.73 17.90 4.03
N ASN A 177 12.71 18.43 3.34
CA ASN A 177 11.38 17.86 3.31
C ASN A 177 11.36 16.44 2.72
N THR A 178 12.15 16.17 1.68
CA THR A 178 12.29 14.82 1.10
C THR A 178 12.80 13.85 2.17
N ARG A 179 13.90 14.18 2.86
CA ARG A 179 14.45 13.32 3.93
C ARG A 179 13.46 13.08 5.07
N LYS A 180 12.71 14.12 5.46
CA LYS A 180 11.64 14.00 6.48
C LYS A 180 10.52 13.09 5.99
N SER A 181 10.10 13.22 4.74
CA SER A 181 9.05 12.38 4.15
C SER A 181 9.48 10.91 4.04
N GLU A 182 10.74 10.66 3.69
CA GLU A 182 11.34 9.32 3.65
C GLU A 182 11.35 8.71 5.06
N ARG A 183 11.77 9.49 6.07
CA ARG A 183 11.74 9.02 7.46
C ARG A 183 10.33 8.71 7.95
N LEU A 184 9.34 9.54 7.63
CA LEU A 184 7.94 9.27 7.96
C LEU A 184 7.42 8.02 7.22
N ALA A 185 7.82 7.81 5.97
CA ALA A 185 7.49 6.61 5.21
C ALA A 185 8.13 5.33 5.79
N GLU A 186 9.37 5.42 6.33
CA GLU A 186 10.00 4.33 7.07
C GLU A 186 9.21 3.96 8.33
N ILE A 187 8.68 4.96 9.05
CA ILE A 187 7.84 4.71 10.22
C ILE A 187 6.54 4.00 9.81
N VAL A 188 5.89 4.45 8.72
CA VAL A 188 4.72 3.75 8.17
C VAL A 188 5.07 2.30 7.81
N LYS A 189 6.21 2.06 7.16
CA LYS A 189 6.70 0.71 6.87
C LYS A 189 6.86 -0.13 8.13
N ASP A 190 7.56 0.36 9.14
CA ASP A 190 7.79 -0.40 10.37
C ASP A 190 6.46 -0.79 11.03
N LYS A 191 5.53 0.17 11.16
CA LYS A 191 4.19 -0.08 11.72
C LYS A 191 3.32 -0.98 10.84
N LEU A 192 3.50 -0.93 9.52
CA LEU A 192 2.81 -1.78 8.56
C LEU A 192 3.22 -3.25 8.73
N LEU A 193 4.51 -3.51 8.90
CA LEU A 193 5.04 -4.86 9.06
C LEU A 193 4.71 -5.46 10.44
N GLU A 194 4.51 -4.62 11.46
CA GLU A 194 4.07 -5.05 12.80
C GLU A 194 2.56 -5.28 12.91
N ALA A 195 1.76 -4.65 12.05
CA ALA A 195 0.30 -4.70 12.09
C ALA A 195 -0.22 -6.16 12.04
N ASP A 196 -1.33 -6.42 12.74
CA ASP A 196 -1.93 -7.76 12.75
C ASP A 196 -2.67 -8.07 11.45
N SER A 197 -3.22 -7.06 10.80
CA SER A 197 -3.83 -7.21 9.49
C SER A 197 -3.98 -5.88 8.76
N ILE A 198 -4.07 -5.96 7.44
CA ILE A 198 -4.44 -4.87 6.53
C ILE A 198 -5.49 -5.35 5.55
N TYR A 199 -6.07 -4.43 4.78
CA TYR A 199 -6.97 -4.77 3.68
C TYR A 199 -6.35 -4.33 2.36
N ALA A 200 -6.41 -5.17 1.34
CA ALA A 200 -5.88 -4.89 0.01
C ALA A 200 -6.96 -5.05 -1.06
N VAL A 201 -6.93 -4.18 -2.07
CA VAL A 201 -7.83 -4.26 -3.23
C VAL A 201 -7.31 -5.32 -4.20
N TYR A 202 -8.20 -6.17 -4.69
CA TYR A 202 -7.91 -7.23 -5.66
C TYR A 202 -8.70 -7.03 -6.95
N SER A 203 -8.11 -7.51 -8.04
CA SER A 203 -8.76 -7.65 -9.33
C SER A 203 -9.51 -8.98 -9.38
N GLU A 204 -10.82 -8.95 -9.61
CA GLU A 204 -11.62 -10.16 -9.86
C GLU A 204 -11.12 -10.94 -11.08
N ASN A 205 -10.71 -10.20 -12.11
CA ASN A 205 -10.30 -10.75 -13.39
C ASN A 205 -9.00 -11.55 -13.26
N THR A 206 -8.04 -11.02 -12.50
CA THR A 206 -6.69 -11.58 -12.43
C THR A 206 -6.40 -12.34 -11.15
N GLY A 207 -7.24 -12.22 -10.12
CA GLY A 207 -7.04 -12.86 -8.81
C GLY A 207 -5.90 -12.29 -7.97
N GLU A 208 -5.18 -11.30 -8.50
CA GLU A 208 -4.02 -10.65 -7.89
C GLU A 208 -4.39 -9.27 -7.33
N PRO A 209 -3.56 -8.67 -6.45
CA PRO A 209 -3.72 -7.28 -6.03
C PRO A 209 -3.89 -6.34 -7.23
N TYR A 210 -4.89 -5.45 -7.16
CA TYR A 210 -5.22 -4.55 -8.25
C TYR A 210 -4.10 -3.51 -8.43
N LEU A 211 -3.59 -3.38 -9.65
CA LEU A 211 -2.60 -2.38 -10.04
C LEU A 211 -3.29 -1.09 -10.48
N PHE A 212 -3.11 -0.03 -9.71
CA PHE A 212 -3.58 1.31 -10.01
C PHE A 212 -2.51 2.07 -10.80
N SER A 213 -2.80 2.35 -12.07
CA SER A 213 -2.00 3.20 -12.95
C SER A 213 -2.90 4.23 -13.62
N THR A 214 -2.41 5.46 -13.76
CA THR A 214 -3.06 6.51 -14.56
C THR A 214 -2.21 6.78 -15.80
N THR A 215 -2.85 6.85 -16.95
CA THR A 215 -2.20 7.25 -18.21
C THR A 215 -2.53 8.70 -18.50
N TYR A 216 -1.51 9.52 -18.72
CA TYR A 216 -1.63 10.93 -19.10
C TYR A 216 -1.17 11.12 -20.54
N ASP A 217 -1.97 11.84 -21.33
CA ASP A 217 -1.55 12.37 -22.61
C ASP A 217 -0.74 13.66 -22.38
N ARG A 218 0.51 13.69 -22.85
CA ARG A 218 1.39 14.86 -22.75
C ARG A 218 1.59 15.55 -24.11
N GLY A 219 0.71 15.28 -25.08
CA GLY A 219 0.78 15.82 -26.43
C GLY A 219 2.02 15.32 -27.17
N ASP A 220 2.87 16.25 -27.62
CA ASP A 220 4.08 15.94 -28.40
C ASP A 220 5.12 15.13 -27.59
N GLU A 221 5.07 15.17 -26.26
CA GLU A 221 5.92 14.36 -25.37
C GLU A 221 5.46 12.89 -25.26
N GLY A 222 4.33 12.55 -25.86
CA GLY A 222 3.73 11.20 -25.86
C GLY A 222 2.92 10.90 -24.60
N TYR A 223 2.81 9.61 -24.26
CA TYR A 223 2.03 9.15 -23.12
C TYR A 223 2.92 8.82 -21.91
N LEU A 224 2.45 9.20 -20.72
CA LEU A 224 3.06 8.84 -19.45
C LEU A 224 2.12 7.94 -18.66
N CYS A 225 2.58 6.75 -18.27
CA CYS A 225 1.91 5.94 -17.26
C CYS A 225 2.56 6.24 -15.90
N THR A 226 1.74 6.46 -14.87
CA THR A 226 2.26 6.47 -13.49
C THR A 226 2.77 5.09 -13.11
N ASP A 227 3.68 5.05 -12.15
CA ASP A 227 4.08 3.81 -11.50
C ASP A 227 2.84 3.06 -10.98
N PRO A 228 2.65 1.77 -11.34
CA PRO A 228 1.50 1.01 -10.89
C PRO A 228 1.65 0.66 -9.41
N MET A 229 0.67 1.08 -8.60
CA MET A 229 0.65 0.85 -7.15
C MET A 229 -0.48 -0.09 -6.74
N ILE A 230 -0.33 -0.81 -5.64
CA ILE A 230 -1.47 -1.47 -4.97
C ILE A 230 -2.18 -0.49 -4.02
N MET A 231 -3.43 -0.76 -3.63
CA MET A 231 -4.15 0.03 -2.63
C MET A 231 -4.30 -0.78 -1.34
N LEU A 232 -3.84 -0.21 -0.23
CA LEU A 232 -3.93 -0.78 1.11
C LEU A 232 -4.78 0.12 2.03
N PHE A 233 -5.54 -0.51 2.90
CA PHE A 233 -6.31 0.16 3.94
C PHE A 233 -5.95 -0.39 5.32
N THR A 234 -5.89 0.50 6.30
CA THR A 234 -5.86 0.08 7.70
C THR A 234 -7.23 -0.51 8.08
N PRO A 235 -7.29 -1.40 9.10
CA PRO A 235 -8.57 -1.94 9.55
C PRO A 235 -9.59 -0.86 9.93
N ARG A 236 -9.16 0.18 10.65
CA ARG A 236 -10.03 1.30 10.99
C ARG A 236 -10.59 1.97 9.74
N TRP A 237 -9.74 2.35 8.79
CA TRP A 237 -10.17 3.03 7.58
C TRP A 237 -11.15 2.19 6.77
N TYR A 238 -10.82 0.91 6.58
CA TYR A 238 -11.70 -0.01 5.86
C TYR A 238 -13.06 -0.14 6.55
N HIS A 239 -13.12 -0.31 7.87
CA HIS A 239 -14.39 -0.44 8.58
C HIS A 239 -15.21 0.85 8.54
N GLN A 240 -14.56 2.00 8.66
CA GLN A 240 -15.23 3.30 8.64
C GLN A 240 -15.83 3.63 7.26
N TYR A 241 -15.11 3.30 6.19
CA TYR A 241 -15.54 3.60 4.81
C TYR A 241 -15.98 2.37 4.03
N LYS A 242 -16.37 1.29 4.73
CA LYS A 242 -16.61 -0.02 4.15
C LYS A 242 -17.54 0.03 2.95
N GLU A 243 -18.72 0.63 3.12
CA GLU A 243 -19.71 0.72 2.05
C GLU A 243 -19.16 1.48 0.82
N ALA A 244 -18.48 2.61 1.04
CA ALA A 244 -17.90 3.38 -0.07
C ALA A 244 -16.79 2.61 -0.78
N ILE A 245 -15.92 1.93 -0.02
CA ILE A 245 -14.82 1.11 -0.54
C ILE A 245 -15.36 -0.08 -1.32
N GLU A 246 -16.34 -0.82 -0.79
CA GLU A 246 -16.91 -2.00 -1.45
C GLU A 246 -17.79 -1.63 -2.66
N ASN A 247 -18.43 -0.46 -2.63
CA ASN A 247 -19.12 0.08 -3.80
C ASN A 247 -18.13 0.49 -4.91
N GLN A 248 -16.96 1.00 -4.55
CA GLN A 248 -15.93 1.41 -5.50
C GLN A 248 -15.07 0.23 -6.00
N PHE A 249 -14.78 -0.74 -5.13
CA PHE A 249 -13.88 -1.86 -5.37
C PHE A 249 -14.60 -3.16 -5.04
N LYS A 250 -14.80 -3.99 -6.07
CA LYS A 250 -15.59 -5.22 -5.96
C LYS A 250 -14.99 -6.26 -5.02
N VAL A 251 -13.66 -6.35 -4.96
CA VAL A 251 -12.96 -7.32 -4.10
C VAL A 251 -11.92 -6.62 -3.26
N VAL A 252 -12.13 -6.69 -1.94
CA VAL A 252 -11.16 -6.29 -0.93
C VAL A 252 -10.93 -7.49 -0.02
N LYS A 253 -9.66 -7.85 0.19
CA LYS A 253 -9.27 -9.00 1.02
C LYS A 253 -8.51 -8.53 2.25
N ARG A 254 -8.81 -9.16 3.38
CA ARG A 254 -8.01 -9.03 4.60
C ARG A 254 -6.72 -9.83 4.41
N ILE A 255 -5.59 -9.18 4.64
CA ILE A 255 -4.26 -9.79 4.69
C ILE A 255 -3.87 -9.83 6.16
N GLU A 256 -3.76 -11.04 6.71
CA GLU A 256 -3.36 -11.25 8.09
C GLU A 256 -1.86 -11.44 8.18
N ASN A 257 -1.29 -10.93 9.26
CA ASN A 257 0.10 -11.18 9.57
C ASN A 257 0.22 -12.54 10.26
N THR A 258 1.31 -13.24 9.96
CA THR A 258 1.62 -14.52 10.59
C THR A 258 2.21 -14.31 11.99
N GLU A 259 2.28 -15.38 12.78
CA GLU A 259 2.82 -15.31 14.15
C GLU A 259 4.27 -14.80 14.18
N ASP A 260 5.07 -15.09 13.15
CA ASP A 260 6.45 -14.62 12.97
C ASP A 260 6.56 -13.20 12.36
N LYS A 261 5.42 -12.51 12.18
CA LYS A 261 5.30 -11.16 11.60
C LYS A 261 5.83 -11.05 10.16
N LYS A 262 5.83 -12.14 9.38
CA LYS A 262 6.24 -12.15 7.97
C LYS A 262 5.10 -12.18 6.96
N GLY A 263 3.85 -12.42 7.38
CA GLY A 263 2.70 -12.56 6.49
C GLY A 263 2.47 -11.33 5.60
N ILE A 264 2.49 -10.14 6.20
CA ILE A 264 2.33 -8.88 5.46
C ILE A 264 3.55 -8.63 4.56
N GLU A 265 4.77 -8.86 5.04
CA GLU A 265 6.00 -8.71 4.25
C GLU A 265 6.00 -9.62 3.02
N ASN A 266 5.61 -10.89 3.17
CA ASN A 266 5.52 -11.87 2.10
C ASN A 266 4.45 -11.49 1.06
N PHE A 267 3.31 -10.97 1.52
CA PHE A 267 2.27 -10.42 0.65
C PHE A 267 2.82 -9.25 -0.19
N LEU A 268 3.47 -8.28 0.46
CA LEU A 268 4.05 -7.12 -0.21
C LEU A 268 5.18 -7.53 -1.17
N GLY A 269 6.05 -8.44 -0.75
CA GLY A 269 7.13 -8.98 -1.59
C GLY A 269 6.59 -9.67 -2.84
N THR A 270 5.49 -10.42 -2.72
CA THR A 270 4.77 -11.00 -3.87
C THR A 270 4.21 -9.92 -4.78
N ALA A 271 3.51 -8.92 -4.21
CA ALA A 271 2.93 -7.83 -4.97
C ALA A 271 3.99 -7.01 -5.74
N PHE A 272 5.16 -6.78 -5.15
CA PHE A 272 6.21 -5.97 -5.75
C PHE A 272 7.10 -6.77 -6.70
N TYR A 273 7.61 -7.92 -6.27
CA TYR A 273 8.67 -8.61 -7.01
C TYR A 273 8.17 -9.77 -7.88
N LEU A 274 6.95 -10.26 -7.67
CA LEU A 274 6.30 -11.21 -8.60
C LEU A 274 5.26 -10.53 -9.48
N ASN A 275 4.46 -9.62 -8.93
CA ASN A 275 3.37 -8.97 -9.67
C ASN A 275 3.76 -7.64 -10.30
N GLY A 276 4.90 -7.06 -9.90
CA GLY A 276 5.46 -5.86 -10.50
C GLY A 276 4.83 -4.55 -10.05
N ALA A 277 4.08 -4.50 -8.94
CA ALA A 277 3.71 -3.22 -8.35
C ALA A 277 4.97 -2.45 -7.90
N LEU A 278 4.99 -1.14 -8.10
CA LEU A 278 6.13 -0.28 -7.76
C LEU A 278 6.01 0.39 -6.39
N GLY A 279 4.92 0.13 -5.67
CA GLY A 279 4.66 0.63 -4.32
C GLY A 279 3.20 0.46 -3.93
N ALA A 280 2.79 1.17 -2.89
CA ALA A 280 1.44 1.11 -2.36
C ALA A 280 0.88 2.49 -2.04
N PHE A 281 -0.41 2.66 -2.29
CA PHE A 281 -1.25 3.70 -1.71
C PHE A 281 -1.79 3.26 -0.36
N PHE A 282 -1.95 4.21 0.57
CA PHE A 282 -2.46 3.95 1.91
C PHE A 282 -3.68 4.82 2.19
N ASN A 283 -4.83 4.18 2.37
CA ASN A 283 -6.15 4.76 2.64
C ASN A 283 -6.71 5.64 1.50
N THR A 284 -5.86 6.43 0.87
CA THR A 284 -6.14 7.37 -0.21
C THR A 284 -4.96 7.36 -1.20
N LYS A 285 -5.11 7.99 -2.38
CA LYS A 285 -4.01 8.06 -3.37
C LYS A 285 -2.98 9.15 -3.02
N GLU A 286 -3.28 9.98 -2.02
CA GLU A 286 -2.48 11.09 -1.55
C GLU A 286 -1.28 10.66 -0.70
N VAL A 287 -1.32 9.43 -0.17
CA VAL A 287 -0.21 8.77 0.51
C VAL A 287 0.25 7.60 -0.33
N SER A 288 1.45 7.73 -0.91
CA SER A 288 2.07 6.69 -1.72
C SER A 288 3.49 6.45 -1.25
N ILE A 289 3.88 5.18 -1.09
CA ILE A 289 5.23 4.79 -0.67
C ILE A 289 5.78 3.78 -1.67
N SER A 290 7.01 4.02 -2.13
CA SER A 290 7.72 3.13 -3.05
C SER A 290 7.95 1.74 -2.44
N SER A 291 7.87 0.72 -3.29
CA SER A 291 8.21 -0.67 -2.95
C SER A 291 9.60 -0.79 -2.33
N SER A 292 10.58 0.01 -2.78
CA SER A 292 11.96 -0.01 -2.28
C SER A 292 12.10 0.43 -0.83
N ILE A 293 11.14 1.21 -0.32
CA ILE A 293 11.06 1.57 1.09
C ILE A 293 10.34 0.46 1.85
N LEU A 294 9.23 -0.05 1.30
CA LEU A 294 8.33 -0.96 2.00
C LEU A 294 8.91 -2.37 2.23
N VAL A 295 9.56 -2.93 1.23
CA VAL A 295 10.17 -4.26 1.30
C VAL A 295 11.54 -4.19 0.63
N GLN A 296 12.52 -4.88 1.19
CA GLN A 296 13.83 -4.95 0.58
C GLN A 296 13.78 -5.84 -0.67
N LYS A 297 14.45 -5.40 -1.74
CA LYS A 297 14.60 -6.23 -2.94
C LYS A 297 15.36 -7.52 -2.56
N PRO A 298 14.85 -8.71 -2.94
CA PRO A 298 15.59 -9.95 -2.74
C PRO A 298 16.99 -9.85 -3.35
N ASP A 299 18.00 -10.21 -2.56
CA ASP A 299 19.39 -10.26 -3.01
C ASP A 299 19.79 -11.71 -3.29
N PHE A 300 20.12 -11.98 -4.55
CA PHE A 300 20.55 -13.29 -5.02
C PHE A 300 22.01 -13.28 -5.51
N SER A 301 22.77 -12.22 -5.24
CA SER A 301 24.15 -12.06 -5.72
C SER A 301 25.11 -13.15 -5.24
N GLY A 302 24.81 -13.79 -4.11
CA GLY A 302 25.56 -14.93 -3.57
C GLY A 302 25.13 -16.31 -4.09
N LEU A 303 24.09 -16.39 -4.93
CA LEU A 303 23.56 -17.66 -5.44
C LEU A 303 24.07 -17.95 -6.87
N PRO A 304 24.35 -19.22 -7.21
CA PRO A 304 24.51 -19.63 -8.60
C PRO A 304 23.27 -19.28 -9.43
N GLU A 305 23.44 -18.95 -10.72
CA GLU A 305 22.33 -18.52 -11.61
C GLU A 305 21.16 -19.52 -11.61
N ILE A 306 21.45 -20.83 -11.59
CA ILE A 306 20.43 -21.89 -11.58
C ILE A 306 19.57 -21.92 -10.29
N GLN A 307 20.09 -21.36 -9.20
CA GLN A 307 19.38 -21.24 -7.92
C GLN A 307 18.65 -19.90 -7.76
N VAL A 308 18.90 -18.93 -8.64
CA VAL A 308 18.17 -17.67 -8.64
C VAL A 308 16.72 -17.95 -9.04
N PRO A 309 15.73 -17.62 -8.20
CA PRO A 309 14.33 -17.84 -8.53
C PRO A 309 13.95 -17.12 -9.82
N VAL A 310 13.24 -17.81 -10.71
CA VAL A 310 12.66 -17.18 -11.89
C VAL A 310 11.57 -16.21 -11.43
N MET A 311 11.76 -14.94 -11.75
CA MET A 311 10.86 -13.84 -11.42
C MET A 311 10.79 -12.90 -12.62
N ASN A 312 9.58 -12.54 -13.06
CA ASN A 312 9.42 -11.62 -14.17
C ASN A 312 8.41 -10.49 -13.87
N PRO A 313 8.68 -9.64 -12.86
CA PRO A 313 7.74 -8.59 -12.45
C PRO A 313 7.38 -7.63 -13.58
N ASP A 314 8.30 -7.36 -14.52
CA ASP A 314 8.04 -6.40 -15.61
C ASP A 314 7.00 -6.90 -16.61
N ILE A 315 7.08 -8.16 -17.04
CA ILE A 315 6.06 -8.76 -17.91
C ILE A 315 4.75 -8.97 -17.14
N VAL A 316 4.81 -9.47 -15.90
CA VAL A 316 3.61 -9.73 -15.09
C VAL A 316 2.83 -8.43 -14.86
N ARG A 317 3.51 -7.31 -14.56
CA ARG A 317 2.88 -5.99 -14.42
C ARG A 317 1.97 -5.66 -15.59
N TRP A 318 2.49 -5.77 -16.82
CA TRP A 318 1.73 -5.43 -18.01
C TRP A 318 0.65 -6.45 -18.33
N MET A 319 0.88 -7.74 -18.05
CA MET A 319 -0.15 -8.78 -18.13
C MET A 319 -1.32 -8.48 -17.19
N LEU A 320 -1.05 -8.10 -15.93
CA LEU A 320 -2.08 -7.78 -14.96
C LEU A 320 -2.85 -6.50 -15.31
N LEU A 321 -2.15 -5.44 -15.74
CA LEU A 321 -2.78 -4.20 -16.19
C LEU A 321 -3.70 -4.44 -17.40
N MET A 322 -3.26 -5.20 -18.40
CA MET A 322 -4.11 -5.60 -19.53
C MET A 322 -5.28 -6.49 -19.07
N GLY A 323 -5.03 -7.45 -18.18
CA GLY A 323 -6.04 -8.37 -17.66
C GLY A 323 -7.14 -7.69 -16.86
N GLN A 324 -6.82 -6.60 -16.15
CA GLN A 324 -7.78 -5.78 -15.42
C GLN A 324 -8.78 -5.06 -16.33
N MET A 325 -8.39 -4.71 -17.56
CA MET A 325 -9.24 -3.96 -18.51
C MET A 325 -10.33 -4.81 -19.18
N ASP A 326 -10.39 -6.12 -18.90
CA ASP A 326 -11.27 -7.12 -19.53
C ASP A 326 -11.27 -7.07 -21.08
N ARG A 327 -12.10 -6.18 -21.66
CA ARG A 327 -12.13 -5.82 -23.07
C ARG A 327 -12.26 -4.30 -23.19
N PRO A 328 -11.30 -3.60 -23.80
CA PRO A 328 -11.45 -2.19 -24.15
C PRO A 328 -12.72 -1.96 -24.98
N THR A 329 -13.57 -1.02 -24.56
CA THR A 329 -14.82 -0.66 -25.24
C THR A 329 -14.85 0.78 -25.73
N THR A 330 -13.88 1.59 -25.30
CA THR A 330 -13.71 2.99 -25.70
C THR A 330 -12.37 3.18 -26.40
N GLU A 331 -12.25 4.25 -27.20
CA GLU A 331 -10.99 4.60 -27.88
C GLU A 331 -9.84 4.85 -26.88
N GLU A 332 -10.14 5.46 -25.74
CA GLU A 332 -9.18 5.70 -24.66
C GLU A 332 -8.70 4.38 -24.04
N GLU A 333 -9.60 3.45 -23.73
CA GLU A 333 -9.22 2.13 -23.22
C GLU A 333 -8.42 1.34 -24.26
N GLU A 334 -8.76 1.42 -25.54
CA GLU A 334 -8.00 0.75 -26.59
C GLU A 334 -6.57 1.29 -26.71
N LEU A 335 -6.43 2.61 -26.60
CA LEU A 335 -5.14 3.29 -26.61
C LEU A 335 -4.29 2.86 -25.42
N ILE A 336 -4.86 2.86 -24.21
CA ILE A 336 -4.18 2.42 -22.98
C ILE A 336 -3.78 0.95 -23.10
N TYR A 337 -4.66 0.09 -23.60
CA TYR A 337 -4.35 -1.33 -23.82
C TYR A 337 -3.19 -1.50 -24.81
N LYS A 338 -3.19 -0.78 -25.93
CA LYS A 338 -2.09 -0.79 -26.91
C LYS A 338 -0.77 -0.34 -26.29
N LEU A 339 -0.81 0.66 -25.40
CA LEU A 339 0.36 1.14 -24.67
C LEU A 339 0.90 0.06 -23.70
N TYR A 340 0.04 -0.60 -22.94
CA TYR A 340 0.46 -1.71 -22.07
C TYR A 340 1.00 -2.90 -22.88
N TYR A 341 0.36 -3.23 -24.01
CA TYR A 341 0.84 -4.27 -24.92
C TYR A 341 2.22 -3.93 -25.50
N LYS A 342 2.48 -2.65 -25.79
CA LYS A 342 3.80 -2.17 -26.24
C LYS A 342 4.86 -2.41 -25.17
N PHE A 343 4.59 -2.07 -23.91
CA PHE A 343 5.55 -2.31 -22.82
C PHE A 343 5.74 -3.81 -22.52
N PHE A 344 4.66 -4.59 -22.58
CA PHE A 344 4.74 -6.06 -22.52
C PHE A 344 5.65 -6.60 -23.64
N SER A 345 5.49 -6.11 -24.87
CA SER A 345 6.28 -6.51 -26.04
C SER A 345 7.78 -6.21 -25.87
N MET A 346 8.13 -5.14 -25.15
CA MET A 346 9.54 -4.83 -24.85
C MET A 346 10.14 -5.75 -23.79
N ALA A 347 9.33 -6.20 -22.83
CA ALA A 347 9.77 -7.08 -21.75
C ALA A 347 9.85 -8.56 -22.19
N MET A 348 8.94 -8.99 -23.08
CA MET A 348 8.76 -10.38 -23.45
C MET A 348 10.03 -11.07 -23.99
N PRO A 349 10.83 -10.49 -24.91
CA PRO A 349 12.07 -11.10 -25.40
C PRO A 349 13.15 -11.34 -24.35
N LYS A 350 13.07 -10.64 -23.21
CA LYS A 350 14.07 -10.70 -22.12
C LYS A 350 13.66 -11.65 -21.00
N ALA A 351 12.44 -12.21 -21.07
CA ALA A 351 11.87 -13.01 -20.01
C ALA A 351 12.50 -14.41 -19.92
N LYS A 352 12.52 -14.96 -18.71
CA LYS A 352 12.84 -16.37 -18.44
C LYS A 352 11.60 -17.03 -17.86
N PHE A 353 11.23 -18.20 -18.35
CA PHE A 353 10.05 -18.91 -17.86
C PHE A 353 10.41 -20.22 -17.20
N LEU A 354 9.51 -20.66 -16.32
CA LEU A 354 9.46 -22.03 -15.85
C LEU A 354 8.61 -22.85 -16.81
N LEU A 355 9.25 -23.81 -17.47
CA LEU A 355 8.62 -24.81 -18.31
C LEU A 355 8.41 -26.08 -17.47
N PRO A 356 7.16 -26.41 -17.07
CA PRO A 356 6.88 -27.58 -16.25
C PRO A 356 7.30 -28.88 -16.95
N ILE A 357 7.99 -29.74 -16.21
CA ILE A 357 8.42 -31.06 -16.66
C ILE A 357 8.07 -32.13 -15.63
N ASN A 358 7.71 -33.31 -16.12
CA ASN A 358 7.58 -34.50 -15.31
C ASN A 358 8.62 -35.53 -15.78
N ALA A 359 9.68 -35.68 -14.99
CA ALA A 359 10.76 -36.63 -15.25
C ALA A 359 10.21 -38.06 -15.20
N SER A 360 10.36 -38.81 -16.29
CA SER A 360 9.86 -40.19 -16.37
C SER A 360 10.97 -41.22 -16.18
N SER A 361 12.19 -40.97 -16.66
CA SER A 361 13.35 -41.84 -16.43
C SER A 361 14.68 -41.13 -16.72
N GLY A 362 15.79 -41.63 -16.16
CA GLY A 362 17.16 -41.15 -16.47
C GLY A 362 17.55 -39.80 -15.86
N PHE A 363 16.75 -39.27 -14.93
CA PHE A 363 17.14 -38.10 -14.14
C PHE A 363 17.93 -38.55 -12.90
N PRO A 364 19.08 -37.91 -12.61
CA PRO A 364 19.88 -38.25 -11.44
C PRO A 364 19.13 -37.93 -10.14
N GLU A 365 19.35 -38.72 -9.10
CA GLU A 365 18.82 -38.39 -7.78
C GLU A 365 19.45 -37.09 -7.27
N PRO A 366 18.69 -36.27 -6.51
CA PRO A 366 19.20 -35.03 -5.95
C PRO A 366 20.44 -35.28 -5.07
N SER A 367 21.61 -34.84 -5.52
CA SER A 367 22.85 -34.95 -4.75
C SER A 367 23.17 -33.65 -4.02
N GLN A 368 23.68 -33.72 -2.79
CA GLN A 368 24.11 -32.53 -2.06
C GLN A 368 25.46 -31.95 -2.56
N GLU A 369 26.20 -32.70 -3.39
CA GLU A 369 27.59 -32.38 -3.77
C GLU A 369 27.72 -31.66 -5.12
N SER A 370 26.72 -31.73 -6.01
CA SER A 370 26.73 -31.04 -7.30
C SER A 370 25.37 -30.43 -7.65
N ASN A 371 25.39 -29.16 -8.06
CA ASN A 371 24.21 -28.42 -8.54
C ASN A 371 24.01 -28.56 -10.06
N ALA A 372 24.83 -29.35 -10.74
CA ALA A 372 24.79 -29.56 -12.18
C ALA A 372 25.02 -31.04 -12.51
N HIS A 373 24.16 -31.59 -13.37
CA HIS A 373 24.25 -32.95 -13.85
C HIS A 373 24.06 -32.99 -15.35
N VAL A 374 24.83 -33.85 -16.01
CA VAL A 374 24.60 -34.17 -17.43
C VAL A 374 23.55 -35.26 -17.47
N LEU A 375 22.44 -35.01 -18.17
CA LEU A 375 21.41 -36.02 -18.39
C LEU A 375 21.93 -37.08 -19.35
N GLU A 376 21.65 -38.35 -19.07
CA GLU A 376 21.92 -39.45 -19.99
C GLU A 376 21.07 -39.30 -21.26
N GLU A 377 21.56 -39.77 -22.41
CA GLU A 377 20.84 -39.68 -23.68
C GLU A 377 19.48 -40.40 -23.66
N SER A 378 19.32 -41.38 -22.77
CA SER A 378 18.07 -42.09 -22.52
C SER A 378 17.12 -41.39 -21.54
N ALA A 379 17.47 -40.22 -21.00
CA ALA A 379 16.62 -39.49 -20.08
C ALA A 379 15.34 -39.01 -20.79
N THR A 380 14.19 -39.29 -20.19
CA THR A 380 12.88 -38.93 -20.73
C THR A 380 12.11 -38.06 -19.74
N PHE A 381 11.43 -37.04 -20.27
CA PHE A 381 10.50 -36.22 -19.50
C PHE A 381 9.28 -35.88 -20.35
N ASN A 382 8.18 -35.59 -19.66
CA ASN A 382 6.93 -35.17 -20.29
C ASN A 382 6.77 -33.66 -20.22
N LEU A 383 6.33 -33.07 -21.33
CA LEU A 383 5.95 -31.67 -21.43
C LEU A 383 4.43 -31.55 -21.58
N PRO A 384 3.75 -30.73 -20.76
CA PRO A 384 2.32 -30.52 -20.90
C PRO A 384 2.07 -29.59 -22.10
N THR A 385 1.51 -30.15 -23.16
CA THR A 385 1.11 -29.40 -24.36
C THR A 385 -0.40 -29.33 -24.49
N ARG A 386 -0.89 -28.29 -25.16
CA ARG A 386 -2.32 -28.04 -25.42
C ARG A 386 -2.50 -27.64 -26.88
N GLU A 387 -3.71 -27.82 -27.40
CA GLU A 387 -4.07 -27.25 -28.70
C GLU A 387 -3.92 -25.73 -28.63
N GLY A 388 -3.12 -25.16 -29.53
CA GLY A 388 -2.93 -23.73 -29.66
C GLY A 388 -3.83 -23.14 -30.75
N LYS A 389 -3.38 -22.05 -31.34
CA LYS A 389 -4.06 -21.35 -32.45
C LYS A 389 -3.40 -21.70 -33.77
N ASN A 390 -4.16 -21.58 -34.86
CA ASN A 390 -3.68 -21.74 -36.22
C ASN A 390 -2.97 -23.09 -36.49
N GLY A 391 -3.45 -24.17 -35.87
CA GLY A 391 -2.92 -25.52 -36.05
C GLY A 391 -1.57 -25.79 -35.38
N ARG A 392 -1.06 -24.86 -34.56
CA ARG A 392 0.12 -25.08 -33.70
C ARG A 392 -0.31 -25.55 -32.32
N ASN A 393 0.51 -26.39 -31.70
CA ASN A 393 0.39 -26.70 -30.29
C ASN A 393 0.98 -25.56 -29.46
N SER A 394 0.52 -25.44 -28.22
CA SER A 394 1.07 -24.53 -27.23
C SER A 394 1.60 -25.28 -26.02
N VAL A 395 2.53 -24.65 -25.32
CA VAL A 395 3.12 -25.15 -24.09
C VAL A 395 2.87 -24.17 -22.95
N SER A 396 2.53 -24.70 -21.77
CA SER A 396 2.36 -23.88 -20.58
C SER A 396 3.71 -23.41 -20.06
N VAL A 397 3.85 -22.11 -19.83
CA VAL A 397 5.07 -21.52 -19.24
C VAL A 397 4.67 -20.55 -18.14
N PHE A 398 5.51 -20.43 -17.09
CA PHE A 398 5.17 -19.63 -15.92
C PHE A 398 6.24 -18.60 -15.59
N THR A 399 5.81 -17.44 -15.10
CA THR A 399 6.71 -16.33 -14.76
C THR A 399 7.43 -16.53 -13.43
N ASP A 400 6.97 -17.48 -12.62
CA ASP A 400 7.45 -17.75 -11.26
C ASP A 400 6.82 -19.06 -10.72
N TRP A 401 7.42 -19.57 -9.63
CA TRP A 401 7.00 -20.81 -8.99
C TRP A 401 5.61 -20.74 -8.38
N LYS A 402 5.17 -19.58 -7.86
CA LYS A 402 3.83 -19.42 -7.28
C LYS A 402 2.77 -19.77 -8.33
N ARG A 403 2.89 -19.22 -9.54
CA ARG A 403 1.92 -19.46 -10.62
C ARG A 403 2.00 -20.87 -11.21
N LEU A 404 3.20 -21.46 -11.26
CA LEU A 404 3.35 -22.87 -11.64
C LEU A 404 2.60 -23.78 -10.65
N ARG A 405 2.76 -23.54 -9.35
CA ARG A 405 2.14 -24.35 -8.28
C ARG A 405 0.63 -24.20 -8.16
N MET A 406 0.04 -23.20 -8.79
CA MET A 406 -1.42 -23.10 -8.94
C MET A 406 -1.99 -24.14 -9.92
N VAL A 407 -1.17 -24.71 -10.80
CA VAL A 407 -1.60 -25.62 -11.87
C VAL A 407 -0.99 -27.01 -11.71
N PHE A 408 0.27 -27.07 -11.30
CA PHE A 408 1.04 -28.30 -11.19
C PHE A 408 1.46 -28.55 -9.74
N ASP A 409 1.23 -29.77 -9.25
CA ASP A 409 1.61 -30.18 -7.90
C ASP A 409 3.13 -30.32 -7.72
N GLU A 410 3.55 -30.75 -6.53
CA GLU A 410 4.96 -30.90 -6.17
C GLU A 410 5.70 -31.99 -6.96
N ASN A 411 4.99 -32.90 -7.65
CA ASN A 411 5.61 -33.94 -8.48
C ASN A 411 6.17 -33.38 -9.79
N TRP A 412 5.75 -32.17 -10.17
CA TRP A 412 6.27 -31.47 -11.34
C TRP A 412 7.43 -30.57 -10.96
N SER A 413 8.52 -30.69 -11.71
CA SER A 413 9.63 -29.75 -11.68
C SER A 413 9.51 -28.77 -12.85
N ALA A 414 10.50 -27.90 -13.02
CA ALA A 414 10.54 -26.97 -14.14
C ALA A 414 11.95 -26.84 -14.72
N MET A 415 12.00 -26.71 -16.05
CA MET A 415 13.18 -26.21 -16.75
C MET A 415 13.10 -24.68 -16.84
N ILE A 416 14.26 -24.02 -16.76
CA ILE A 416 14.35 -22.58 -17.05
C ILE A 416 14.50 -22.42 -18.57
N GLU A 417 13.55 -21.74 -19.16
CA GLU A 417 13.43 -21.53 -20.60
C GLU A 417 13.55 -20.03 -20.90
N ASN A 418 14.53 -19.63 -21.72
CA ASN A 418 14.57 -18.24 -22.20
C ASN A 418 13.42 -18.02 -23.20
N ALA A 419 12.83 -16.82 -23.20
CA ALA A 419 11.86 -16.45 -24.22
C ALA A 419 12.51 -16.60 -25.61
N GLY A 420 11.89 -17.38 -26.49
CA GLY A 420 12.38 -17.62 -27.85
C GLY A 420 12.84 -19.04 -28.16
N GLY A 421 13.20 -19.87 -27.17
CA GLY A 421 13.66 -21.24 -27.47
C GLY A 421 12.52 -22.15 -27.94
N MET A 422 11.62 -22.51 -27.02
CA MET A 422 10.51 -23.41 -27.30
C MET A 422 9.44 -22.77 -28.18
N ILE A 423 9.41 -21.44 -28.31
CA ILE A 423 8.35 -20.75 -29.06
C ILE A 423 8.36 -21.06 -30.57
N GLU A 424 9.55 -21.39 -31.10
CA GLU A 424 9.73 -21.81 -32.49
C GLU A 424 8.93 -23.09 -32.79
N ILE A 425 8.79 -23.97 -31.79
CA ILE A 425 8.11 -25.27 -31.91
C ILE A 425 6.66 -25.17 -31.40
N PHE A 426 6.44 -24.52 -30.27
CA PHE A 426 5.16 -24.43 -29.57
C PHE A 426 4.81 -22.98 -29.25
N ASP A 427 3.58 -22.55 -29.47
CA ASP A 427 3.17 -21.23 -28.97
C ASP A 427 3.20 -21.21 -27.41
N TYR A 428 3.36 -20.03 -26.80
CA TYR A 428 3.40 -19.90 -25.35
C TYR A 428 2.02 -19.61 -24.76
N ALA A 429 1.64 -20.44 -23.80
CA ALA A 429 0.52 -20.25 -22.91
C ALA A 429 1.05 -19.79 -21.54
N ILE A 430 1.27 -18.49 -21.39
CA ILE A 430 1.93 -17.90 -20.22
C ILE A 430 0.91 -17.75 -19.08
N ASN A 431 1.24 -18.28 -17.89
CA ASN A 431 0.45 -18.18 -16.66
C ASN A 431 -1.04 -18.56 -16.84
N GLN A 432 -1.33 -19.62 -17.61
CA GLN A 432 -2.68 -20.17 -17.73
C GLN A 432 -3.12 -20.88 -16.43
N THR A 433 -3.45 -20.08 -15.43
CA THR A 433 -4.02 -20.50 -14.14
C THR A 433 -5.56 -20.45 -14.18
N GLU A 434 -6.23 -20.68 -13.06
CA GLU A 434 -7.67 -20.45 -12.93
C GLU A 434 -8.07 -18.99 -13.26
N TYR A 435 -7.17 -18.02 -13.04
CA TYR A 435 -7.37 -16.63 -13.42
C TYR A 435 -6.88 -16.39 -14.85
N TYR A 436 -7.71 -16.77 -15.83
CA TYR A 436 -7.35 -16.71 -17.24
C TYR A 436 -6.89 -15.32 -17.73
N LYS A 437 -7.38 -14.21 -17.14
CA LYS A 437 -6.96 -12.84 -17.48
C LYS A 437 -5.61 -12.45 -16.90
N ALA A 438 -5.08 -13.21 -15.95
CA ALA A 438 -3.69 -13.05 -15.48
C ALA A 438 -2.67 -13.70 -16.42
N GLY A 439 -3.14 -14.48 -17.41
CA GLY A 439 -2.31 -15.13 -18.41
C GLY A 439 -2.39 -14.48 -19.78
N VAL A 440 -1.48 -14.86 -20.67
CA VAL A 440 -1.45 -14.39 -22.06
C VAL A 440 -1.01 -15.51 -23.01
N TYR A 441 -1.51 -15.45 -24.23
CA TYR A 441 -1.10 -16.34 -25.31
C TYR A 441 -0.17 -15.60 -26.26
N VAL A 442 1.00 -16.15 -26.55
CA VAL A 442 1.98 -15.56 -27.47
C VAL A 442 2.33 -16.59 -28.54
N SER A 443 2.07 -16.28 -29.80
CA SER A 443 2.48 -17.12 -30.93
C SER A 443 3.91 -16.80 -31.36
N ASP A 444 4.54 -17.73 -32.08
CA ASP A 444 5.85 -17.51 -32.72
C ASP A 444 5.88 -16.19 -33.53
N LYS A 445 4.84 -15.94 -34.33
CA LYS A 445 4.71 -14.72 -35.12
C LYS A 445 4.71 -13.47 -34.24
N ALA A 446 3.86 -13.45 -33.21
CA ALA A 446 3.76 -12.31 -32.30
C ALA A 446 5.08 -12.07 -31.57
N PHE A 447 5.75 -13.15 -31.15
CA PHE A 447 7.04 -13.05 -30.48
C PHE A 447 8.14 -12.48 -31.39
N LYS A 448 8.21 -12.88 -32.66
CA LYS A 448 9.14 -12.30 -33.64
C LYS A 448 8.91 -10.81 -33.86
N GLU A 449 7.64 -10.38 -33.91
CA GLU A 449 7.30 -8.95 -33.97
C GLU A 449 7.77 -8.20 -32.70
N MET A 450 7.62 -8.80 -31.52
CA MET A 450 8.11 -8.24 -30.25
C MET A 450 9.65 -8.14 -30.21
N GLN A 451 10.35 -9.17 -30.70
CA GLN A 451 11.82 -9.17 -30.79
C GLN A 451 12.31 -8.04 -31.69
N GLN A 452 11.78 -7.95 -32.92
CA GLN A 452 12.14 -6.91 -33.87
C GLN A 452 11.86 -5.51 -33.30
N PHE A 453 10.71 -5.32 -32.66
CA PHE A 453 10.35 -4.08 -32.00
C PHE A 453 11.33 -3.71 -30.86
N SER A 454 11.73 -4.69 -30.04
CA SER A 454 12.70 -4.47 -28.96
C SER A 454 14.08 -4.07 -29.50
N GLU A 455 14.54 -4.73 -30.57
CA GLU A 455 15.83 -4.43 -31.22
C GLU A 455 15.86 -3.02 -31.81
N GLU A 456 14.79 -2.60 -32.49
CA GLU A 456 14.67 -1.24 -33.04
C GLU A 456 14.77 -0.15 -31.97
N LEU A 457 14.16 -0.37 -30.80
CA LEU A 457 14.24 0.56 -29.68
C LEU A 457 15.63 0.61 -29.05
N GLU A 458 16.28 -0.53 -28.88
CA GLU A 458 17.65 -0.59 -28.35
C GLU A 458 18.66 0.06 -29.31
N GLY A 459 18.46 -0.10 -30.63
CA GLY A 459 19.25 0.58 -31.65
C GLY A 459 19.10 2.10 -31.61
N ARG A 460 17.88 2.60 -31.34
CA ARG A 460 17.61 4.05 -31.17
C ARG A 460 18.16 4.64 -29.87
N ALA A 461 18.31 3.86 -28.81
CA ALA A 461 18.84 4.33 -27.53
C ALA A 461 20.38 4.44 -27.51
N LYS A 462 21.06 3.81 -28.49
CA LYS A 462 22.53 3.78 -28.62
C LYS A 462 23.09 4.75 -29.66
N GLY A 463 22.23 5.42 -30.43
CA GLY A 463 22.59 6.47 -31.40
C GLY A 463 22.12 7.83 -30.89
#